data_AF-A0A1H4KGT5-F1
#
_entry.id   AF-A0A1H4KGT5-F1
#
_cell.length_a   1.000
_cell.length_b   1.000
_cell.length_c   1.000
_cell.angle_alpha   90.00
_cell.angle_beta   90.00
_cell.angle_gamma   90.00
#
_symmetry.space_group_name_H-M   'P 1'
#
loop_
_entity.id
_entity.type
_entity.pdbx_description
1 polymer ?
#
loop_
_entity_poly.entity_id
_entity_poly.type
_entity_poly.pdbx_seq_one_letter_code
_entity_poly.pdbx_strand_id
1 'polypeptide(L)'
;MTISADEAAATPLTTDEAIAERVQMLIGRAIRRTWWLLFLDDDDRQLPLMMPVDDYPLVPDAVSADGSADFVRSAMEGVGARHVIFVWERPVGAGITGPDRAWASLLADGCRERGLSVRAQLISHRQGVRWLAPDDYAEHSVAS
;
A
#
# COMPACT_ATOMS: atom_id res chain seq x y z
N MET A 1 12.36 -12.61 19.63
CA MET A 1 12.00 -13.93 19.07
C MET A 1 11.87 -13.72 17.58
N THR A 2 12.68 -14.40 16.76
CA THR A 2 12.61 -14.29 15.29
C THR A 2 11.70 -15.41 14.82
N ILE A 3 10.46 -15.07 14.43
CA ILE A 3 9.55 -16.03 13.79
C ILE A 3 10.06 -16.34 12.39
N SER A 4 9.81 -17.57 11.91
CA SER A 4 10.18 -17.94 10.54
C SER A 4 9.33 -17.16 9.52
N ALA A 5 9.79 -17.06 8.27
CA ALA A 5 9.03 -16.41 7.20
C ALA A 5 7.67 -17.10 6.96
N ASP A 6 7.60 -18.41 7.17
CA ASP A 6 6.40 -19.23 7.04
C ASP A 6 5.39 -18.95 8.18
N GLU A 7 5.86 -18.88 9.43
CA GLU A 7 5.03 -18.48 10.58
C GLU A 7 4.55 -17.03 10.49
N ALA A 8 5.38 -16.14 9.93
CA ALA A 8 4.95 -14.78 9.64
C ALA A 8 3.80 -14.81 8.62
N ALA A 9 3.92 -15.53 7.51
CA ALA A 9 2.84 -15.65 6.52
C ALA A 9 1.54 -16.24 7.12
N ALA A 10 1.65 -17.17 8.08
CA ALA A 10 0.49 -17.78 8.73
C ALA A 10 -0.26 -16.87 9.73
N THR A 11 0.36 -15.79 10.19
CA THR A 11 -0.22 -14.88 11.19
C THR A 11 -1.15 -13.86 10.52
N PRO A 12 -2.46 -13.84 10.85
CA PRO A 12 -3.41 -12.85 10.33
C PRO A 12 -3.04 -11.41 10.72
N LEU A 13 -3.28 -10.47 9.82
CA LEU A 13 -3.00 -9.04 9.99
C LEU A 13 -4.26 -8.26 10.37
N THR A 14 -4.83 -8.58 11.53
CA THR A 14 -6.12 -8.04 11.97
C THR A 14 -6.02 -6.67 12.65
N THR A 15 -4.83 -6.25 13.09
CA THR A 15 -4.61 -4.93 13.72
C THR A 15 -3.66 -4.05 12.92
N ASP A 16 -3.76 -2.75 13.15
CA ASP A 16 -2.90 -1.78 12.49
C ASP A 16 -1.44 -1.89 12.96
N GLU A 17 -1.21 -2.27 14.22
CA GLU A 17 0.13 -2.57 14.73
C GLU A 17 0.74 -3.78 14.01
N ALA A 18 -0.02 -4.86 13.82
CA ALA A 18 0.46 -6.06 13.13
C ALA A 18 0.82 -5.77 11.67
N ILE A 19 0.03 -4.92 10.99
CA ILE A 19 0.34 -4.45 9.63
C ILE A 19 1.62 -3.61 9.62
N ALA A 20 1.75 -2.65 10.53
CA ALA A 20 2.93 -1.80 10.60
C ALA A 20 4.21 -2.61 10.88
N GLU A 21 4.15 -3.56 11.81
CA GLU A 21 5.25 -4.48 12.10
C GLU A 21 5.60 -5.33 10.88
N ARG A 22 4.59 -5.87 10.18
CA ARG A 22 4.82 -6.63 8.94
C ARG A 22 5.54 -5.81 7.89
N VAL A 23 5.06 -4.60 7.63
CA VAL A 23 5.62 -3.71 6.61
C VAL A 23 7.03 -3.25 7.02
N GLN A 24 7.28 -3.03 8.31
CA GLN A 24 8.60 -2.72 8.84
C GLN A 24 9.59 -3.89 8.66
N MET A 25 9.13 -5.14 8.78
CA MET A 25 9.96 -6.32 8.56
C MET A 25 10.28 -6.57 7.07
N LEU A 26 9.29 -6.37 6.18
CA LEU A 26 9.43 -6.69 4.76
C LEU A 26 10.07 -5.58 3.93
N ILE A 27 9.62 -4.34 4.12
CA ILE A 27 10.08 -3.16 3.37
C ILE A 27 11.09 -2.38 4.19
N GLY A 28 10.73 -2.12 5.45
CA GLY A 28 11.56 -1.38 6.38
C GLY A 28 11.83 0.05 5.93
N ARG A 29 13.06 0.53 6.11
CA ARG A 29 13.46 1.89 5.72
C ARG A 29 13.55 2.01 4.21
N ALA A 30 13.09 3.14 3.67
CA ALA A 30 13.15 3.38 2.24
C ALA A 30 14.59 3.54 1.73
N ILE A 31 14.88 2.86 0.63
CA ILE A 31 16.13 2.95 -0.11
C ILE A 31 15.92 3.50 -1.53
N ARG A 32 14.72 3.37 -2.10
CA ARG A 32 14.37 3.84 -3.45
C ARG A 32 12.92 4.32 -3.55
N ARG A 33 12.58 4.89 -4.71
CA ARG A 33 11.20 5.25 -5.04
C ARG A 33 10.53 4.11 -5.78
N THR A 34 9.72 3.38 -5.03
CA THR A 34 8.92 2.23 -5.48
C THR A 34 7.65 2.27 -4.64
N TRP A 35 6.59 1.60 -5.07
CA TRP A 35 5.55 1.22 -4.12
C TRP A 35 5.29 -0.27 -4.21
N TRP A 36 4.89 -0.83 -3.07
CA TRP A 36 4.74 -2.26 -2.89
C TRP A 36 3.28 -2.61 -2.68
N LEU A 37 2.84 -3.67 -3.36
CA LEU A 37 1.57 -4.33 -3.12
C LEU A 37 1.82 -5.57 -2.28
N LEU A 38 1.20 -5.61 -1.10
CA LEU A 38 1.11 -6.81 -0.28
C LEU A 38 -0.35 -7.27 -0.32
N PHE A 39 -0.56 -8.54 -0.61
CA PHE A 39 -1.89 -9.11 -0.79
C PHE A 39 -2.29 -9.96 0.40
N LEU A 40 -3.55 -9.86 0.83
CA LEU A 40 -4.11 -10.70 1.88
C LEU A 40 -5.22 -11.59 1.33
N ASP A 41 -5.34 -12.79 1.88
CA ASP A 41 -6.48 -13.68 1.63
C ASP A 41 -7.72 -13.30 2.47
N ASP A 42 -8.77 -14.13 2.41
CA ASP A 42 -10.02 -13.92 3.15
C ASP A 42 -9.87 -14.05 4.68
N ASP A 43 -8.75 -14.61 5.17
CA ASP A 43 -8.45 -14.77 6.61
C ASP A 43 -7.47 -13.67 7.12
N ASP A 44 -7.31 -12.58 6.37
CA ASP A 44 -6.33 -11.50 6.62
C ASP A 44 -4.86 -12.00 6.67
N ARG A 45 -4.55 -13.16 6.09
CA ARG A 45 -3.17 -13.65 6.01
C ARG A 45 -2.48 -13.14 4.77
N GLN A 46 -1.22 -12.75 4.92
CA GLN A 46 -0.44 -12.26 3.79
C GLN A 46 -0.09 -13.41 2.84
N LEU A 47 -0.50 -13.27 1.59
CA LEU A 47 -0.05 -14.14 0.50
C LEU A 47 1.48 -14.00 0.30
N PRO A 48 2.17 -15.06 -0.16
CA PRO A 48 3.61 -15.04 -0.33
C PRO A 48 4.10 -14.12 -1.46
N LEU A 49 3.18 -13.56 -2.27
CA LEU A 49 3.51 -12.62 -3.32
C LEU A 49 3.54 -11.18 -2.77
N MET A 50 4.65 -10.49 -3.04
CA MET A 50 4.78 -9.06 -2.90
C MET A 50 5.23 -8.47 -4.24
N MET A 51 4.55 -7.42 -4.70
CA MET A 51 4.79 -6.86 -6.03
C MET A 51 5.31 -5.43 -5.94
N PRO A 52 6.54 -5.15 -6.41
CA PRO A 52 6.97 -3.79 -6.62
C PRO A 52 6.30 -3.22 -7.87
N VAL A 53 6.02 -1.92 -7.85
CA VAL A 53 5.80 -1.16 -9.07
C VAL A 53 6.74 0.04 -9.07
N ASP A 54 7.45 0.17 -10.17
CA ASP A 54 8.42 1.23 -10.38
C ASP A 54 7.87 2.22 -11.43
N ASP A 55 8.60 3.30 -11.66
CA ASP A 55 8.39 4.24 -12.78
C ASP A 55 6.99 4.90 -12.88
N TYR A 56 6.24 4.97 -11.77
CA TYR A 56 5.00 5.73 -11.69
C TYR A 56 5.27 7.26 -11.66
N PRO A 57 4.40 8.12 -12.22
CA PRO A 57 4.64 9.57 -12.23
C PRO A 57 4.71 10.15 -10.81
N LEU A 58 5.47 11.25 -10.64
CA LEU A 58 5.64 11.88 -9.33
C LEU A 58 4.30 12.32 -8.74
N VAL A 59 3.50 12.99 -9.56
CA VAL A 59 2.14 13.43 -9.25
C VAL A 59 1.20 12.63 -10.15
N PRO A 60 0.17 11.97 -9.61
CA PRO A 60 -0.81 11.29 -10.42
C PRO A 60 -1.77 12.29 -11.08
N ASP A 61 -2.23 11.92 -12.27
CA ASP A 61 -3.50 12.40 -12.81
C ASP A 61 -4.56 11.28 -12.73
N ALA A 62 -5.80 11.61 -13.08
CA ALA A 62 -6.91 10.66 -13.07
C ALA A 62 -6.64 9.42 -13.94
N VAL A 63 -6.00 9.58 -15.10
CA VAL A 63 -5.73 8.47 -16.02
C VAL A 63 -4.70 7.49 -15.44
N SER A 64 -3.62 8.03 -14.87
CA SER A 64 -2.57 7.23 -14.22
C SER A 64 -3.07 6.51 -12.98
N ALA A 65 -3.96 7.14 -12.20
CA ALA A 65 -4.56 6.53 -11.02
C ALA A 65 -5.57 5.43 -11.40
N ASP A 66 -6.41 5.68 -12.40
CA ASP A 66 -7.39 4.73 -12.90
C ASP A 66 -6.72 3.48 -13.48
N GLY A 67 -5.71 3.66 -14.33
CA GLY A 67 -4.89 2.56 -14.85
C GLY A 67 -4.14 1.79 -13.76
N SER A 68 -3.70 2.47 -12.70
CA SER A 68 -3.08 1.82 -11.54
C SER A 68 -4.10 0.98 -10.75
N ALA A 69 -5.34 1.46 -10.59
CA ALA A 69 -6.39 0.71 -9.93
C ALA A 69 -6.81 -0.53 -10.74
N ASP A 70 -6.83 -0.45 -12.07
CA ASP A 70 -7.05 -1.62 -12.95
C ASP A 70 -5.92 -2.65 -12.89
N PHE A 71 -4.69 -2.16 -12.81
CA PHE A 71 -3.53 -3.02 -12.57
C PHE A 71 -3.66 -3.77 -11.24
N VAL A 72 -4.00 -3.06 -10.15
CA VAL A 72 -4.22 -3.67 -8.83
C VAL A 72 -5.35 -4.69 -8.87
N ARG A 73 -6.48 -4.37 -9.52
CA ARG A 73 -7.59 -5.34 -9.72
C ARG A 73 -7.10 -6.62 -10.36
N SER A 74 -6.39 -6.49 -11.48
CA SER A 74 -5.89 -7.63 -12.25
C SER A 74 -4.88 -8.45 -11.45
N ALA A 75 -4.02 -7.80 -10.68
CA ALA A 75 -3.07 -8.46 -9.79
C ALA A 75 -3.78 -9.22 -8.66
N MET A 76 -4.76 -8.60 -8.01
CA MET A 76 -5.58 -9.24 -6.96
C MET A 76 -6.32 -10.47 -7.49
N GLU A 77 -6.98 -10.34 -8.65
CA GLU A 77 -7.65 -11.46 -9.33
C GLU A 77 -6.67 -12.59 -9.66
N GLY A 78 -5.49 -12.25 -10.17
CA GLY A 78 -4.46 -13.22 -10.57
C GLY A 78 -3.91 -14.07 -9.42
N VAL A 79 -3.98 -13.57 -8.18
CA VAL A 79 -3.51 -14.31 -7.00
C VAL A 79 -4.62 -14.70 -6.02
N GLY A 80 -5.88 -14.42 -6.35
CA GLY A 80 -7.00 -14.67 -5.44
C GLY A 80 -6.95 -13.86 -4.15
N ALA A 81 -6.41 -12.63 -4.21
CA ALA A 81 -6.34 -11.75 -3.04
C ALA A 81 -7.71 -11.15 -2.71
N ARG A 82 -8.00 -11.08 -1.42
CA ARG A 82 -9.19 -10.39 -0.91
C ARG A 82 -8.91 -8.92 -0.59
N HIS A 83 -7.72 -8.64 -0.03
CA HIS A 83 -7.33 -7.29 0.36
C HIS A 83 -5.95 -6.94 -0.18
N VAL A 84 -5.69 -5.64 -0.31
CA VAL A 84 -4.37 -5.11 -0.67
C VAL A 84 -3.90 -4.08 0.36
N ILE A 85 -2.62 -4.12 0.68
CA ILE A 85 -1.90 -3.10 1.45
C ILE A 85 -0.93 -2.41 0.49
N PHE A 86 -0.99 -1.08 0.45
CA PHE A 86 -0.04 -0.26 -0.30
C PHE A 86 1.08 0.26 0.61
N VAL A 87 2.32 0.15 0.15
CA VAL A 87 3.47 0.76 0.83
C VAL A 87 4.23 1.67 -0.13
N TRP A 88 4.14 2.97 0.09
CA TRP A 88 4.81 4.01 -0.67
C TRP A 88 6.27 4.16 -0.19
N GLU A 89 7.21 3.54 -0.88
CA GLU A 89 8.63 3.64 -0.56
C GLU A 89 9.22 4.92 -1.15
N ARG A 90 9.75 5.79 -0.29
CA ARG A 90 10.49 6.97 -0.71
C ARG A 90 11.60 7.35 0.26
N PRO A 91 12.87 7.50 -0.18
CA PRO A 91 14.02 7.68 0.69
C PRO A 91 14.16 9.14 1.15
N VAL A 92 13.11 9.66 1.79
CA VAL A 92 12.99 11.02 2.34
C VAL A 92 12.43 10.95 3.77
N GLY A 93 12.14 12.09 4.40
CA GLY A 93 11.63 12.16 5.78
C GLY A 93 10.19 11.62 5.94
N ALA A 94 9.75 11.48 7.19
CA ALA A 94 8.44 10.93 7.53
C ALA A 94 7.25 11.86 7.20
N GLY A 95 7.48 13.13 6.85
CA GLY A 95 6.40 14.08 6.56
C GLY A 95 5.65 13.71 5.28
N ILE A 96 4.31 13.77 5.32
CA ILE A 96 3.44 13.50 4.16
C ILE A 96 3.48 14.71 3.23
N THR A 97 3.68 14.46 1.94
CA THR A 97 3.78 15.47 0.88
C THR A 97 2.51 15.53 0.05
N GLY A 98 2.30 16.62 -0.70
CA GLY A 98 1.18 16.73 -1.65
C GLY A 98 1.07 15.55 -2.64
N PRO A 99 2.18 15.13 -3.28
CA PRO A 99 2.19 13.94 -4.13
C PRO A 99 1.75 12.65 -3.41
N ASP A 100 2.15 12.44 -2.15
CA ASP A 100 1.69 11.27 -1.39
C ASP A 100 0.18 11.29 -1.19
N ARG A 101 -0.39 12.46 -0.86
CA ARG A 101 -1.84 12.61 -0.67
C ARG A 101 -2.61 12.38 -1.96
N ALA A 102 -2.12 12.96 -3.06
CA ALA A 102 -2.75 12.81 -4.36
C ALA A 102 -2.79 11.33 -4.81
N TRP A 103 -1.67 10.62 -4.68
CA TRP A 103 -1.60 9.20 -5.00
C TRP A 103 -2.48 8.33 -4.11
N ALA A 104 -2.38 8.53 -2.79
CA ALA A 104 -3.15 7.75 -1.83
C ALA A 104 -4.66 7.98 -1.96
N SER A 105 -5.09 9.21 -2.24
CA SER A 105 -6.51 9.53 -2.45
C SER A 105 -7.03 8.94 -3.76
N LEU A 106 -6.42 9.30 -4.90
CA LEU A 106 -6.96 8.90 -6.21
C LEU A 106 -6.97 7.39 -6.39
N LEU A 107 -5.97 6.69 -5.85
CA LEU A 107 -5.98 5.24 -5.92
C LEU A 107 -6.97 4.61 -4.95
N ALA A 108 -7.10 5.13 -3.72
CA ALA A 108 -8.12 4.63 -2.80
C ALA A 108 -9.52 4.76 -3.42
N ASP A 109 -9.79 5.88 -4.10
CA ASP A 109 -11.03 6.11 -4.82
C ASP A 109 -11.17 5.15 -6.02
N GLY A 110 -10.16 5.05 -6.88
CA GLY A 110 -10.19 4.14 -8.03
C GLY A 110 -10.32 2.66 -7.65
N CYS A 111 -9.72 2.24 -6.53
CA CYS A 111 -9.91 0.91 -5.95
C CYS A 111 -11.35 0.72 -5.44
N ARG A 112 -11.90 1.71 -4.73
CA ARG A 112 -13.27 1.67 -4.19
C ARG A 112 -14.31 1.56 -5.30
N GLU A 113 -14.15 2.32 -6.38
CA GLU A 113 -15.02 2.28 -7.56
C GLU A 113 -15.04 0.90 -8.24
N ARG A 114 -13.92 0.18 -8.15
CA ARG A 114 -13.76 -1.21 -8.64
C ARG A 114 -14.16 -2.28 -7.63
N GLY A 115 -14.65 -1.88 -6.44
CA GLY A 115 -15.01 -2.80 -5.37
C GLY A 115 -13.82 -3.50 -4.69
N LEU A 116 -12.61 -2.98 -4.87
CA LEU A 116 -11.40 -3.53 -4.25
C LEU A 116 -11.30 -3.10 -2.79
N SER A 117 -10.86 -4.02 -1.92
CA SER A 117 -10.65 -3.72 -0.51
C SER A 117 -9.20 -3.31 -0.24
N VAL A 118 -8.98 -2.02 -0.02
CA VAL A 118 -7.70 -1.49 0.48
C VAL A 118 -7.66 -1.63 2.00
N ARG A 119 -6.83 -2.54 2.52
CA ARG A 119 -6.72 -2.80 3.97
C ARG A 119 -5.91 -1.71 4.68
N ALA A 120 -4.89 -1.18 4.01
CA ALA A 120 -4.00 -0.17 4.57
C ALA A 120 -3.19 0.56 3.50
N GLN A 121 -2.77 1.79 3.85
CA GLN A 121 -1.74 2.53 3.13
C GLN A 121 -0.66 2.98 4.12
N LEU A 122 0.60 2.78 3.76
CA LEU A 122 1.75 3.15 4.58
C LEU A 122 2.82 3.84 3.75
N ILE A 123 3.63 4.68 4.38
CA ILE A 123 4.82 5.27 3.77
C ILE A 123 6.04 4.62 4.40
N SER A 124 6.90 4.01 3.59
CA SER A 124 8.27 3.69 3.99
C SER A 124 9.16 4.92 3.73
N HIS A 125 9.89 5.34 4.75
CA HIS A 125 10.74 6.53 4.77
C HIS A 125 12.11 6.20 5.39
N ARG A 126 13.03 7.19 5.47
CA ARG A 126 14.41 6.96 5.93
C ARG A 126 14.56 6.39 7.35
N GLN A 127 13.53 6.54 8.19
CA GLN A 127 13.59 6.17 9.61
C GLN A 127 12.72 4.95 9.94
N GLY A 128 11.99 4.41 8.97
CA GLY A 128 11.06 3.30 9.20
C GLY A 128 9.80 3.46 8.36
N VAL A 129 8.68 3.04 8.92
CA VAL A 129 7.38 3.05 8.26
C VAL A 129 6.39 3.85 9.08
N ARG A 130 5.46 4.53 8.41
CA ARG A 130 4.35 5.23 9.05
C ARG A 130 3.04 4.92 8.36
N TRP A 131 1.96 5.00 9.12
CA TRP A 131 0.62 5.03 8.57
C TRP A 131 0.39 6.26 7.70
N LEU A 132 -0.36 6.04 6.64
CA LEU A 132 -1.01 7.05 5.83
C LEU A 132 -2.51 6.80 5.96
N ALA A 133 -3.12 7.38 6.99
CA ALA A 133 -4.53 7.15 7.32
C ALA A 133 -5.45 7.89 6.34
N PRO A 134 -6.73 7.51 6.19
CA PRO A 134 -7.67 8.24 5.32
C PRO A 134 -7.69 9.75 5.56
N ASP A 135 -7.66 10.19 6.83
CA ASP A 135 -7.62 11.61 7.18
C ASP A 135 -6.35 12.34 6.69
N ASP A 136 -5.28 11.59 6.43
CA ASP A 136 -4.05 12.13 5.85
C ASP A 136 -4.18 12.42 4.34
N TYR A 137 -5.20 11.93 3.62
CA TYR A 137 -5.33 12.15 2.18
C TYR A 137 -6.73 12.52 1.68
N ALA A 138 -7.76 12.39 2.51
CA ALA A 138 -9.14 12.72 2.15
C ALA A 138 -9.36 14.21 1.81
N GLU A 139 -8.54 15.11 2.33
CA GLU A 139 -8.67 16.57 2.10
C GLU A 139 -8.23 17.03 0.69
N HIS A 140 -7.73 16.13 -0.17
CA HIS A 140 -7.29 16.44 -1.54
C HIS A 140 -8.22 15.93 -2.64
N SER A 141 -9.49 15.63 -2.33
CA SER A 141 -10.53 15.58 -3.37
C SER A 141 -10.75 16.98 -3.92
N VAL A 142 -9.86 17.40 -4.82
CA VAL A 142 -10.04 18.63 -5.59
C VAL A 142 -11.26 18.39 -6.47
N ALA A 143 -12.30 19.19 -6.23
CA ALA A 143 -13.49 19.23 -7.04
C ALA A 143 -13.13 19.27 -8.53
N SER A 144 -13.93 18.54 -9.31
CA SER A 144 -13.88 18.34 -10.75
C SER A 144 -13.59 19.59 -11.58
#